data_AF-A0A7K9NAX8-F1
#
_entry.id   AF-A0A7K9NAX8-F1
#
_cell.length_a   1.000
_cell.length_b   1.000
_cell.length_c   1.000
_cell.angle_alpha   90.00
_cell.angle_beta   90.00
_cell.angle_gamma   90.00
#
_symmetry.space_group_name_H-M   'P 1'
#
loop_
_entity.id
_entity.type
_entity.pdbx_description
1 polymer ?
#
loop_
_entity_poly.entity_id
_entity_poly.type
_entity_poly.pdbx_seq_one_letter_code
_entity_poly.pdbx_strand_id
1 'polypeptide(L)'
;GFSRQMVEILSKHGVAFSSFDVFSDEEVRQGLKAFSRWPTYPQLYVAGELVGGLDIVKELEASGELDTICPKAQKLEDRLKSLINKAPVMLFMKGSKQVAKCGFSKQIIEIMNNTGVDYETFDILEDEEVRQGLKSFSNWPTYPQLYVRGELVGGLDIVKELKESGELLPVLKGEN
;
A
#
# COMPACT_ATOMS: atom_id res chain seq x y z
N GLY A 1 9.59 24.02 -16.68
CA GLY A 1 11.02 24.15 -16.33
C GLY A 1 11.61 22.79 -16.04
N PHE A 2 12.94 22.70 -15.89
CA PHE A 2 13.64 21.41 -15.79
C PHE A 2 13.20 20.55 -14.59
N SER A 3 12.96 21.14 -13.42
CA SER A 3 12.46 20.40 -12.24
C SER A 3 11.12 19.72 -12.49
N ARG A 4 10.19 20.39 -13.19
CA ARG A 4 8.89 19.83 -13.53
C ARG A 4 9.02 18.61 -14.45
N GLN A 5 9.90 18.68 -15.45
CA GLN A 5 10.15 17.54 -16.35
C GLN A 5 10.74 16.35 -15.59
N MET A 6 11.68 16.58 -14.66
CA MET A 6 12.24 15.51 -13.84
C MET A 6 11.15 14.84 -12.98
N VAL A 7 10.32 15.64 -12.32
CA VAL A 7 9.19 15.15 -11.52
C VAL A 7 8.20 14.35 -12.37
N GLU A 8 7.87 14.81 -13.58
CA GLU A 8 7.00 14.10 -14.52
C GLU A 8 7.59 12.73 -14.91
N ILE A 9 8.89 12.64 -15.21
CA ILE A 9 9.57 11.37 -15.52
C ILE A 9 9.51 10.41 -14.33
N LEU A 10 9.92 10.86 -13.13
CA LEU A 10 9.92 10.03 -11.93
C LEU A 10 8.51 9.53 -11.59
N SER A 11 7.50 10.40 -11.72
CA SER A 11 6.10 10.05 -11.45
C SER A 11 5.55 9.06 -12.47
N LYS A 12 5.83 9.28 -13.77
CA LYS A 12 5.47 8.36 -14.85
C LYS A 12 6.02 6.95 -14.62
N HIS A 13 7.22 6.86 -14.07
CA HIS A 13 7.87 5.58 -13.74
C HIS A 13 7.50 5.03 -12.36
N GLY A 14 6.59 5.70 -11.63
CA GLY A 14 6.17 5.27 -10.29
C GLY A 14 7.33 5.22 -9.30
N VAL A 15 8.33 6.09 -9.45
CA VAL A 15 9.44 6.21 -8.50
C VAL A 15 8.92 6.84 -7.21
N ALA A 16 9.29 6.27 -6.06
CA ALA A 16 9.09 6.92 -4.77
C ALA A 16 10.17 8.00 -4.58
N PHE A 17 9.77 9.26 -4.46
CA PHE A 17 10.71 10.37 -4.26
C PHE A 17 10.13 11.44 -3.34
N SER A 18 11.03 12.25 -2.79
CA SER A 18 10.73 13.52 -2.12
C SER A 18 11.46 14.65 -2.84
N SER A 19 10.93 15.87 -2.77
CA SER A 19 11.56 17.06 -3.37
C SER A 19 11.85 18.11 -2.31
N PHE A 20 12.93 18.87 -2.51
CA PHE A 20 13.28 20.03 -1.70
C PHE A 20 13.51 21.24 -2.61
N ASP A 21 12.90 22.39 -2.27
CA ASP A 21 13.08 23.63 -3.02
C ASP A 21 14.32 24.37 -2.55
N VAL A 22 15.42 24.21 -3.28
CA VAL A 22 16.70 24.87 -2.98
C VAL A 22 16.67 26.39 -3.15
N PHE A 23 15.63 26.98 -3.75
CA PHE A 23 15.50 28.45 -3.76
C PHE A 23 15.06 29.01 -2.41
N SER A 24 14.50 28.19 -1.54
CA SER A 24 14.11 28.59 -0.19
C SER A 24 15.30 28.68 0.77
N ASP A 25 16.46 28.10 0.41
CA ASP A 25 17.64 28.01 1.25
C ASP A 25 18.93 28.09 0.40
N GLU A 26 19.56 29.27 0.38
CA GLU A 26 20.76 29.53 -0.41
C GLU A 26 22.00 28.80 0.15
N GLU A 27 22.06 28.55 1.46
CA GLU A 27 23.17 27.79 2.07
C GLU A 27 23.13 26.34 1.60
N VAL A 28 21.95 25.71 1.66
CA VAL A 28 21.74 24.35 1.12
C VAL A 28 22.03 24.32 -0.38
N ARG A 29 21.59 25.35 -1.14
CA ARG A 29 21.81 25.43 -2.58
C ARG A 29 23.29 25.48 -2.95
N GLN A 30 24.07 26.32 -2.30
CA GLN A 30 25.51 26.43 -2.59
C GLN A 30 26.27 25.21 -2.03
N GLY A 31 25.88 24.75 -0.84
CA GLY A 31 26.46 23.58 -0.19
C GLY A 31 26.32 22.31 -1.02
N LEU A 32 25.13 22.03 -1.56
CA LEU A 32 24.90 20.84 -2.39
C LEU A 32 25.69 20.87 -3.69
N LYS A 33 25.82 22.03 -4.36
CA LYS A 33 26.67 22.16 -5.57
C LYS A 33 28.14 21.87 -5.26
N ALA A 34 28.65 22.39 -4.14
CA ALA A 34 30.03 22.16 -3.73
C ALA A 34 30.27 20.70 -3.33
N PHE A 35 29.35 20.12 -2.56
CA PHE A 35 29.40 18.74 -2.10
C PHE A 35 29.39 17.73 -3.25
N SER A 36 28.41 17.87 -4.16
CA SER A 36 28.21 16.93 -5.26
C SER A 36 29.09 17.21 -6.47
N ARG A 37 29.76 18.36 -6.49
CA ARG A 37 30.53 18.89 -7.63
C ARG A 37 29.67 19.00 -8.91
N TRP A 38 28.37 19.20 -8.76
CA TRP A 38 27.43 19.35 -9.86
C TRP A 38 26.96 20.80 -10.04
N PRO A 39 27.00 21.36 -11.26
CA PRO A 39 26.86 22.81 -11.46
C PRO A 39 25.41 23.33 -11.39
N THR A 40 24.43 22.48 -11.67
CA THR A 40 23.04 22.90 -11.96
C THR A 40 21.99 22.17 -11.11
N TYR A 41 20.74 22.62 -11.24
CA TYR A 41 19.54 21.97 -10.69
C TYR A 41 18.53 21.76 -11.82
N PRO A 42 17.62 20.78 -11.70
CA PRO A 42 17.42 19.86 -10.58
C PRO A 42 18.55 18.81 -10.45
N GLN A 43 18.73 18.25 -9.25
CA GLN A 43 19.64 17.13 -8.97
C GLN A 43 18.81 15.96 -8.42
N LEU A 44 19.01 14.76 -8.96
CA LEU A 44 18.41 13.53 -8.44
C LEU A 44 19.44 12.78 -7.61
N TYR A 45 19.06 12.40 -6.39
CA TYR A 45 19.85 11.52 -5.53
C TYR A 45 19.08 10.23 -5.30
N VAL A 46 19.79 9.11 -5.30
CA VAL A 46 19.25 7.77 -5.01
C VAL A 46 20.15 7.11 -3.99
N ALA A 47 19.57 6.64 -2.88
CA ALA A 47 20.31 6.04 -1.77
C ALA A 47 21.47 6.91 -1.22
N GLY A 48 21.32 8.24 -1.28
CA GLY A 48 22.33 9.21 -0.82
C GLY A 48 23.37 9.61 -1.87
N GLU A 49 23.41 8.93 -3.02
CA GLU A 49 24.36 9.18 -4.10
C GLU A 49 23.74 10.07 -5.18
N LEU A 50 24.53 11.01 -5.72
CA LEU A 50 24.09 11.85 -6.84
C LEU A 50 24.01 10.98 -8.10
N VAL A 51 22.82 10.91 -8.69
CA VAL A 51 22.63 10.32 -10.03
C VAL A 51 22.94 11.34 -11.11
N GLY A 52 22.47 12.59 -10.94
CA GLY A 52 22.76 13.69 -11.87
C GLY A 52 21.61 14.64 -12.10
N GLY A 53 21.71 15.40 -13.19
CA GLY A 53 20.70 16.35 -13.66
C GLY A 53 19.58 15.72 -14.51
N LEU A 54 18.72 16.56 -15.08
CA LEU A 54 17.61 16.12 -15.92
C LEU A 54 18.05 15.38 -17.19
N ASP A 55 19.17 15.79 -17.79
CA ASP A 55 19.81 15.17 -18.93
C ASP A 55 20.16 13.69 -18.65
N ILE A 56 20.86 13.44 -17.55
CA ILE A 56 21.20 12.08 -17.12
C ILE A 56 19.94 11.26 -16.84
N VAL A 57 18.94 11.85 -16.18
CA VAL A 57 17.65 11.16 -15.92
C VAL A 57 16.93 10.78 -17.21
N LYS A 58 16.99 11.61 -18.26
CA LYS A 58 16.41 11.28 -19.58
C LYS A 58 17.17 10.16 -20.29
N GLU A 59 18.50 10.12 -20.15
CA GLU A 59 19.32 9.02 -20.69
C GLU A 59 19.01 7.70 -19.97
N LEU A 60 18.84 7.74 -18.64
CA LEU A 60 18.43 6.59 -17.84
C LEU A 60 16.99 6.13 -18.15
N GLU A 61 16.07 7.06 -18.44
CA GLU A 61 14.73 6.74 -18.91
C GLU A 61 14.78 6.04 -20.28
N ALA A 62 15.56 6.59 -21.22
CA ALA A 62 15.68 6.05 -22.58
C ALA A 62 16.35 4.67 -22.64
N SER A 63 17.29 4.39 -21.74
CA SER A 63 17.95 3.09 -21.59
C SER A 63 17.14 2.08 -20.78
N GLY A 64 16.13 2.52 -20.02
CA GLY A 64 15.35 1.69 -19.10
C GLY A 64 16.04 1.43 -17.75
N GLU A 65 17.24 1.96 -17.52
CA GLU A 65 17.98 1.78 -16.27
C GLU A 65 17.34 2.51 -15.08
N LEU A 66 16.55 3.57 -15.35
CA LEU A 66 15.87 4.35 -14.32
C LEU A 66 15.01 3.47 -13.39
N ASP A 67 14.35 2.44 -13.94
CA ASP A 67 13.48 1.54 -13.18
C ASP A 67 14.25 0.58 -12.26
N THR A 68 15.54 0.38 -12.55
CA THR A 68 16.41 -0.52 -11.79
C THR A 68 17.10 0.21 -10.64
N ILE A 69 17.51 1.46 -10.87
CA ILE A 69 18.22 2.24 -9.85
C ILE A 69 17.26 2.89 -8.85
N CYS A 70 16.09 3.34 -9.30
CA CYS A 70 15.19 4.13 -8.46
C CYS A 70 14.21 3.22 -7.69
N PRO A 71 13.99 3.47 -6.38
CA PRO A 71 12.99 2.74 -5.62
C PRO A 71 11.60 3.01 -6.20
N LYS A 72 10.83 1.95 -6.45
CA LYS A 72 9.43 2.08 -6.84
C LYS A 72 8.59 2.48 -5.64
N ALA A 73 7.65 3.40 -5.84
CA ALA A 73 6.51 3.52 -4.95
C ALA A 73 5.81 2.16 -4.96
N GLN A 74 5.68 1.53 -3.80
CA GLN A 74 4.87 0.32 -3.69
C GLN A 74 3.46 0.70 -4.14
N LYS A 75 3.01 0.11 -5.25
CA LYS A 75 1.66 0.38 -5.74
C LYS A 75 0.69 -0.07 -4.66
N LEU A 76 -0.29 0.77 -4.33
CA LEU A 76 -1.30 0.44 -3.33
C LEU A 76 -1.94 -0.92 -3.62
N GLU A 77 -2.25 -1.22 -4.88
CA GLU A 77 -2.80 -2.52 -5.29
C GLU A 77 -1.92 -3.71 -4.88
N ASP A 78 -0.60 -3.63 -5.05
CA ASP A 78 0.33 -4.70 -4.65
C ASP A 78 0.36 -4.86 -3.13
N ARG A 79 0.29 -3.74 -2.40
CA ARG A 79 0.16 -3.72 -0.94
C ARG A 79 -1.14 -4.37 -0.48
N LEU A 80 -2.27 -4.06 -1.13
CA LEU A 80 -3.57 -4.67 -0.84
C LEU A 80 -3.55 -6.18 -1.11
N LYS A 81 -3.02 -6.60 -2.26
CA LYS A 81 -2.85 -8.02 -2.61
C LYS A 81 -1.99 -8.76 -1.59
N SER A 82 -0.91 -8.14 -1.11
CA SER A 82 -0.09 -8.71 -0.05
C SER A 82 -0.84 -8.83 1.27
N LEU A 83 -1.65 -7.82 1.64
CA LEU A 83 -2.41 -7.82 2.89
C LEU A 83 -3.51 -8.89 2.91
N ILE A 84 -4.31 -9.01 1.84
CA ILE A 84 -5.38 -10.00 1.77
C ILE A 84 -4.86 -11.44 1.72
N ASN A 85 -3.60 -11.65 1.29
CA ASN A 85 -2.93 -12.94 1.24
C ASN A 85 -1.95 -13.18 2.41
N LYS A 86 -1.90 -12.28 3.40
CA LYS A 86 -0.97 -12.39 4.53
C LYS A 86 -1.20 -13.66 5.36
N ALA A 87 -2.44 -14.12 5.43
CA ALA A 87 -2.85 -15.37 6.03
C ALA A 87 -3.94 -16.04 5.17
N PRO A 88 -4.17 -17.36 5.30
CA PRO A 88 -5.24 -18.04 4.56
C PRO A 88 -6.63 -17.46 4.82
N VAL A 89 -6.86 -16.91 6.01
CA VAL A 89 -8.10 -16.22 6.38
C VAL A 89 -7.74 -14.86 6.97
N MET A 90 -8.18 -13.79 6.31
CA MET A 90 -7.90 -12.40 6.70
C MET A 90 -9.21 -11.65 6.97
N LEU A 91 -9.29 -11.00 8.13
CA LEU A 91 -10.44 -10.18 8.53
C LEU A 91 -10.03 -8.71 8.68
N PHE A 92 -10.53 -7.86 7.78
CA PHE A 92 -10.34 -6.42 7.85
C PHE A 92 -11.50 -5.78 8.62
N MET A 93 -11.19 -5.08 9.70
CA MET A 93 -12.20 -4.64 10.66
C MET A 93 -11.77 -3.40 11.44
N LYS A 94 -12.69 -2.82 12.23
CA LYS A 94 -12.39 -1.70 13.14
C LYS A 94 -11.91 -2.25 14.48
N GLY A 95 -10.64 -2.05 14.79
CA GLY A 95 -9.96 -2.67 15.93
C GLY A 95 -9.24 -3.98 15.57
N SER A 96 -8.86 -4.74 16.59
CA SER A 96 -8.16 -6.02 16.47
C SER A 96 -8.98 -7.17 17.06
N LYS A 97 -8.49 -8.42 16.92
CA LYS A 97 -9.05 -9.60 17.62
C LYS A 97 -9.25 -9.39 19.11
N GLN A 98 -8.31 -8.71 19.78
CA GLN A 98 -8.35 -8.49 21.23
C GLN A 98 -9.21 -7.28 21.58
N VAL A 99 -9.22 -6.25 20.74
CA VAL A 99 -9.89 -4.97 21.01
C VAL A 99 -10.72 -4.53 19.81
N ALA A 100 -11.97 -4.97 19.77
CA ALA A 100 -12.92 -4.56 18.73
C ALA A 100 -13.54 -3.19 19.04
N LYS A 101 -13.46 -2.26 18.08
CA LYS A 101 -13.89 -0.86 18.22
C LYS A 101 -15.30 -0.57 17.66
N CYS A 102 -16.02 -1.59 17.20
CA CYS A 102 -17.37 -1.47 16.61
C CYS A 102 -18.23 -2.72 16.89
N GLY A 103 -19.55 -2.57 17.00
CA GLY A 103 -20.48 -3.67 17.25
C GLY A 103 -20.45 -4.77 16.18
N PHE A 104 -20.37 -4.40 14.90
CA PHE A 104 -20.24 -5.37 13.80
C PHE A 104 -18.92 -6.14 13.85
N SER A 105 -17.84 -5.45 14.21
CA SER A 105 -16.52 -6.04 14.42
C SER A 105 -16.51 -7.03 15.59
N LYS A 106 -17.23 -6.75 16.68
CA LYS A 106 -17.40 -7.69 17.80
C LYS A 106 -18.15 -8.95 17.37
N GLN A 107 -19.25 -8.79 16.65
CA GLN A 107 -20.08 -9.93 16.21
C GLN A 107 -19.34 -10.87 15.28
N ILE A 108 -18.59 -10.36 14.29
CA ILE A 108 -17.85 -11.23 13.37
C ILE A 108 -16.72 -11.97 14.07
N ILE A 109 -16.01 -11.33 15.03
CA ILE A 109 -14.98 -12.01 15.84
C ILE A 109 -15.60 -13.17 16.62
N GLU A 110 -16.76 -12.96 17.24
CA GLU A 110 -17.44 -14.02 18.00
C GLU A 110 -17.80 -15.20 17.09
N ILE A 111 -18.31 -14.93 15.89
CA ILE A 111 -18.59 -15.98 14.90
C ILE A 111 -17.31 -16.73 14.52
N MET A 112 -16.26 -16.00 14.14
CA MET A 112 -14.99 -16.57 13.69
C MET A 112 -14.32 -17.41 14.79
N ASN A 113 -14.28 -16.93 16.04
CA ASN A 113 -13.71 -17.66 17.17
C ASN A 113 -14.45 -18.99 17.43
N ASN A 114 -15.76 -19.03 17.24
CA ASN A 114 -16.55 -20.25 17.42
C ASN A 114 -16.30 -21.31 16.33
N THR A 115 -15.67 -20.95 15.20
CA THR A 115 -15.31 -21.92 14.15
C THR A 115 -14.06 -22.73 14.50
N GLY A 116 -13.20 -22.22 15.40
CA GLY A 116 -11.90 -22.82 15.71
C GLY A 116 -10.85 -22.72 14.58
N VAL A 117 -11.16 -22.02 13.49
CA VAL A 117 -10.23 -21.78 12.38
C VAL A 117 -9.30 -20.62 12.71
N ASP A 118 -8.00 -20.79 12.44
CA ASP A 118 -7.03 -19.71 12.54
C ASP A 118 -7.27 -18.66 11.45
N TYR A 119 -7.28 -17.39 11.85
CA TYR A 119 -7.40 -16.24 10.96
C TYR A 119 -6.47 -15.13 11.43
N GLU A 120 -6.31 -14.05 10.67
CA GLU A 120 -5.60 -12.84 11.11
C GLU A 120 -6.50 -11.62 10.95
N THR A 121 -6.21 -10.53 11.68
CA THR A 121 -6.96 -9.28 11.57
C THR A 121 -6.09 -8.10 11.18
N PHE A 122 -6.68 -7.14 10.47
CA PHE A 122 -6.09 -5.83 10.18
C PHE A 122 -7.03 -4.71 10.65
N ASP A 123 -6.54 -3.78 11.48
CA ASP A 123 -7.30 -2.61 11.92
C ASP A 123 -7.28 -1.52 10.83
N ILE A 124 -8.39 -1.38 10.11
CA ILE A 124 -8.54 -0.39 9.03
C ILE A 124 -8.55 1.06 9.53
N LEU A 125 -8.61 1.30 10.84
CA LEU A 125 -8.54 2.64 11.41
C LEU A 125 -7.10 3.15 11.52
N GLU A 126 -6.11 2.27 11.43
CA GLU A 126 -4.69 2.64 11.50
C GLU A 126 -4.13 3.04 10.12
N ASP A 127 -4.83 2.71 9.04
CA ASP A 127 -4.40 3.00 7.68
C ASP A 127 -5.58 3.37 6.77
N GLU A 128 -5.76 4.68 6.54
CA GLU A 128 -6.85 5.20 5.72
C GLU A 128 -6.67 4.88 4.22
N GLU A 129 -5.43 4.72 3.75
CA GLU A 129 -5.14 4.37 2.36
C GLU A 129 -5.58 2.92 2.06
N VAL A 130 -5.22 1.98 2.93
CA VAL A 130 -5.68 0.58 2.86
C VAL A 130 -7.20 0.51 3.00
N ARG A 131 -7.77 1.29 3.92
CA ARG A 131 -9.21 1.31 4.18
C ARG A 131 -10.02 1.70 2.95
N GLN A 132 -9.64 2.77 2.27
CA GLN A 132 -10.32 3.21 1.05
C GLN A 132 -9.96 2.30 -0.12
N GLY A 133 -8.69 1.91 -0.22
CA GLY A 133 -8.18 1.02 -1.26
C GLY A 133 -8.95 -0.31 -1.34
N LEU A 134 -9.17 -1.00 -0.22
CA LEU A 134 -9.90 -2.28 -0.20
C LEU A 134 -11.37 -2.17 -0.63
N LYS A 135 -12.04 -1.04 -0.33
CA LYS A 135 -13.42 -0.84 -0.79
C LYS A 135 -13.49 -0.81 -2.31
N SER A 136 -12.57 -0.08 -2.93
CA SER A 136 -12.48 0.01 -4.38
C SER A 136 -11.97 -1.30 -5.00
N PHE A 137 -10.94 -1.90 -4.42
CA PHE A 137 -10.31 -3.14 -4.90
C PHE A 137 -11.31 -4.29 -4.98
N SER A 138 -12.13 -4.46 -3.94
CA SER A 138 -13.09 -5.58 -3.86
C SER A 138 -14.50 -5.20 -4.23
N ASN A 139 -14.71 -3.96 -4.71
CA ASN A 139 -16.04 -3.41 -4.99
C ASN A 139 -17.03 -3.61 -3.83
N TRP A 140 -16.56 -3.41 -2.60
CA TRP A 140 -17.32 -3.69 -1.37
C TRP A 140 -17.34 -2.47 -0.43
N PRO A 141 -18.52 -1.89 -0.11
CA PRO A 141 -18.59 -0.56 0.49
C PRO A 141 -18.35 -0.52 2.01
N THR A 142 -18.48 -1.65 2.72
CA THR A 142 -18.58 -1.70 4.19
C THR A 142 -17.48 -2.54 4.84
N TYR A 143 -17.39 -2.44 6.18
CA TYR A 143 -16.56 -3.28 7.03
C TYR A 143 -17.41 -3.84 8.18
N PRO A 144 -17.11 -5.04 8.69
CA PRO A 144 -15.93 -5.88 8.40
C PRO A 144 -15.94 -6.53 7.02
N GLN A 145 -14.77 -6.90 6.50
CA GLN A 145 -14.59 -7.67 5.26
C GLN A 145 -13.75 -8.93 5.55
N LEU A 146 -14.27 -10.10 5.19
CA LEU A 146 -13.60 -11.38 5.33
C LEU A 146 -13.05 -11.84 3.98
N TYR A 147 -11.77 -12.22 3.95
CA TYR A 147 -11.10 -12.81 2.81
C TYR A 147 -10.61 -14.21 3.14
N VAL A 148 -10.71 -15.12 2.18
CA VAL A 148 -10.12 -16.45 2.24
C VAL A 148 -9.25 -16.64 1.02
N ARG A 149 -7.96 -16.93 1.22
CA ARG A 149 -6.94 -17.11 0.16
C ARG A 149 -6.93 -15.97 -0.87
N GLY A 150 -7.07 -14.75 -0.38
CA GLY A 150 -7.09 -13.54 -1.21
C GLY A 150 -8.41 -13.22 -1.90
N GLU A 151 -9.44 -14.05 -1.76
CA GLU A 151 -10.77 -13.80 -2.33
C GLU A 151 -11.74 -13.26 -1.28
N LEU A 152 -12.55 -12.26 -1.65
CA LEU A 152 -13.55 -11.69 -0.76
C LEU A 152 -14.70 -12.70 -0.56
N VAL A 153 -14.92 -13.11 0.69
CA VAL A 153 -16.12 -13.87 1.08
C VAL A 153 -17.30 -12.94 1.30
N GLY A 154 -17.09 -11.82 2.00
CA GLY A 154 -18.14 -10.83 2.24
C GLY A 154 -18.03 -10.10 3.58
N GLY A 155 -19.12 -9.45 3.96
CA GLY A 155 -19.28 -8.77 5.25
C GLY A 155 -19.94 -9.63 6.33
N LEU A 156 -20.31 -9.01 7.45
CA LEU A 156 -20.92 -9.70 8.60
C LEU A 156 -22.19 -10.47 8.23
N ASP A 157 -23.07 -9.88 7.42
CA ASP A 157 -24.37 -10.49 7.12
C ASP A 157 -24.22 -11.76 6.29
N ILE A 158 -23.34 -11.75 5.27
CA ILE A 158 -22.98 -12.96 4.50
C ILE A 158 -22.35 -14.01 5.41
N VAL A 159 -21.46 -13.61 6.32
CA VAL A 159 -20.83 -14.56 7.27
C VAL A 159 -21.87 -15.20 8.22
N LYS A 160 -22.92 -14.46 8.61
CA LYS A 160 -24.04 -15.02 9.38
C LYS A 160 -24.85 -16.01 8.55
N GLU A 161 -25.17 -15.67 7.30
CA GLU A 161 -25.89 -16.56 6.39
C GLU A 161 -25.12 -17.87 6.17
N LEU A 162 -23.81 -17.79 5.91
CA LEU A 162 -22.94 -18.97 5.77
C LEU A 162 -22.86 -19.80 7.06
N LYS A 163 -22.92 -19.15 8.23
CA LYS A 163 -22.96 -19.87 9.52
C LYS A 163 -24.27 -20.61 9.67
N GLU A 164 -25.39 -19.98 9.32
CA GLU A 164 -26.73 -20.55 9.42
C GLU A 164 -26.95 -21.69 8.40
N SER A 165 -26.36 -21.59 7.20
CA SER A 165 -26.40 -22.65 6.19
C SER A 165 -25.43 -23.82 6.49
N GLY A 166 -24.48 -23.62 7.41
CA GLY A 166 -23.42 -24.60 7.71
C GLY A 166 -22.24 -24.59 6.72
N GLU A 167 -22.23 -23.67 5.75
CA GLU A 167 -21.21 -23.55 4.70
C GLU A 167 -19.99 -22.74 5.14
N LEU A 168 -20.06 -22.01 6.26
CA LEU A 168 -18.96 -21.16 6.72
C LEU A 168 -17.66 -21.95 6.94
N LEU A 169 -17.72 -23.11 7.58
CA LEU A 169 -16.52 -23.93 7.85
C LEU A 169 -15.85 -24.43 6.55
N PRO A 170 -16.59 -25.03 5.59
CA PRO A 170 -16.06 -25.35 4.26
C PRO A 170 -15.42 -24.16 3.54
N VAL A 171 -16.10 -23.00 3.54
CA VAL A 171 -15.58 -21.75 2.95
C VAL A 171 -14.24 -21.38 3.59
N LEU A 172 -14.16 -21.36 4.93
CA LEU A 172 -12.95 -20.96 5.65
C LEU A 172 -11.77 -21.92 5.44
N LYS A 173 -12.04 -23.21 5.19
CA LYS A 173 -11.01 -24.20 4.84
C LYS A 173 -10.62 -24.16 3.36
N GLY A 174 -11.35 -23.40 2.55
CA GLY A 174 -11.18 -23.33 1.10
C GLY A 174 -11.49 -24.67 0.43
N GLU A 175 -12.58 -25.30 0.85
CA GLU A 175 -13.15 -26.56 0.32
C GLU A 175 -14.28 -26.31 -0.71
N ASN A 176 -14.44 -25.07 -1.17
CA ASN A 176 -15.44 -24.64 -2.16
C ASN A 176 -14.88 -24.56 -3.58
#